data_AF-A0AAU7UNU8-F1
#
_entry.id   AF-A0AAU7UNU8-F1
#
_cell.length_a   1.000
_cell.length_b   1.000
_cell.length_c   1.000
_cell.angle_alpha   90.00
_cell.angle_beta   90.00
_cell.angle_gamma   90.00
#
_symmetry.space_group_name_H-M   'P 1'
#
loop_
_entity.id
_entity.type
_entity.pdbx_description
1 polymer ?
#
loop_
_entity_poly.entity_id
_entity_poly.type
_entity_poly.pdbx_seq_one_letter_code
_entity_poly.pdbx_strand_id
1 'polypeptide(L)'
;MQSAQSKRQEREDFSTVVPGVTSRSAEDWFVEPGARTPDTLPDPLAIDPNDLTPLPTDNSAVSPLSLLFGAAEDGELSWQDQALCAQTDPEAFFPEKGGSTREAKRVCASCDVRSDCLEYALANDERFGIWGGMSERERRRLKKQVV
;
A
#
# COMPACT_ATOMS: atom_id res chain seq x y z
N MET A 1 25.35 -30.97 -33.17
CA MET A 1 26.01 -30.69 -31.87
C MET A 1 26.16 -29.18 -31.65
N GLN A 2 25.06 -28.40 -31.61
CA GLN A 2 25.11 -26.94 -31.49
C GLN A 2 23.85 -26.42 -30.78
N SER A 3 23.68 -26.66 -29.47
CA SER A 3 22.48 -26.16 -28.76
C SER A 3 22.68 -25.82 -27.27
N ALA A 4 23.89 -25.61 -26.76
CA ALA A 4 24.11 -25.52 -25.31
C ALA A 4 24.89 -24.29 -24.81
N GLN A 5 25.06 -23.22 -25.59
CA GLN A 5 25.90 -22.07 -25.18
C GLN A 5 25.18 -20.73 -25.03
N SER A 6 23.89 -20.61 -25.35
CA SER A 6 23.25 -19.28 -25.40
C SER A 6 22.58 -18.80 -24.09
N LYS A 7 22.51 -19.61 -23.03
CA LYS A 7 21.73 -19.29 -21.81
C LYS A 7 22.54 -18.74 -20.63
N ARG A 8 23.84 -18.47 -20.79
CA ARG A 8 24.70 -18.02 -19.67
C ARG A 8 24.96 -16.51 -19.64
N GLN A 9 24.63 -15.77 -20.70
CA GLN A 9 25.07 -14.37 -20.85
C GLN A 9 24.10 -13.34 -20.24
N GLU A 10 22.84 -13.69 -19.94
CA GLU A 10 21.81 -12.71 -19.54
C GLU A 10 21.73 -12.44 -18.02
N ARG A 11 22.67 -12.93 -17.22
CA ARG A 11 22.59 -12.88 -15.75
C ARG A 11 23.47 -11.81 -15.07
N GLU A 12 24.20 -11.00 -15.83
CA GLU A 12 25.20 -10.06 -15.29
C GLU A 12 24.97 -8.61 -15.71
N ASP A 13 23.73 -8.11 -15.66
CA ASP A 13 23.46 -6.69 -15.87
C ASP A 13 22.32 -6.14 -15.01
N PHE A 14 22.14 -6.73 -13.81
CA PHE A 14 21.30 -6.15 -12.76
C PHE A 14 22.15 -5.29 -11.81
N SER A 15 22.98 -4.41 -12.38
CA SER A 15 23.63 -3.32 -11.65
C SER A 15 22.91 -2.02 -11.98
N THR A 16 21.63 -1.96 -11.63
CA THR A 16 20.92 -0.69 -11.60
C THR A 16 21.38 0.05 -10.35
N VAL A 17 22.43 0.85 -10.52
CA VAL A 17 22.77 1.94 -9.61
C VAL A 17 21.53 2.82 -9.47
N VAL A 18 20.92 2.86 -8.29
CA VAL A 18 19.81 3.76 -7.99
C VAL A 18 20.39 5.18 -7.90
N PRO A 19 20.04 6.12 -8.80
CA PRO A 19 20.57 7.47 -8.71
C PRO A 19 20.05 8.13 -7.42
N GLY A 20 20.98 8.47 -6.52
CA GLY A 20 20.67 9.13 -5.24
C GLY A 20 20.99 8.31 -3.99
N VAL A 21 21.30 7.00 -4.12
CA VAL A 21 21.85 6.23 -3.00
C VAL A 21 23.37 6.30 -3.06
N THR A 22 23.98 7.27 -2.39
CA THR A 22 25.42 7.25 -2.17
C THR A 22 25.71 6.08 -1.23
N SER A 23 26.59 5.16 -1.61
CA SER A 23 27.05 4.10 -0.72
C SER A 23 27.56 4.72 0.57
N ARG A 24 26.86 4.50 1.69
CA ARG A 24 27.38 4.85 3.01
C ARG A 24 28.57 3.95 3.30
N SER A 25 29.74 4.55 3.52
CA SER A 25 30.92 3.84 4.02
C SER A 25 30.71 3.50 5.50
N ALA A 26 31.44 2.51 6.01
CA ALA A 26 31.46 2.21 7.45
C ALA A 26 31.87 3.45 8.31
N GLU A 27 32.61 4.36 7.68
CA GLU A 27 33.09 5.65 8.20
C GLU A 27 31.95 6.63 8.51
N ASP A 28 30.84 6.59 7.77
CA ASP A 28 29.67 7.47 7.98
C ASP A 28 28.91 7.16 9.28
N TRP A 29 29.15 5.99 9.87
CA TRP A 29 28.60 5.60 11.17
C TRP A 29 29.49 6.04 12.34
N PHE A 30 30.70 6.52 12.06
CA PHE A 30 31.68 6.85 13.08
C PHE A 30 31.60 8.36 13.41
N VAL A 31 30.82 8.69 14.43
CA VAL A 31 30.79 10.05 15.00
C VAL A 31 32.11 10.29 15.73
N GLU A 32 32.88 11.29 15.29
CA GLU A 32 34.10 11.70 16.00
C GLU A 32 33.77 12.19 17.43
N PRO A 33 34.55 11.79 18.45
CA PRO A 33 34.37 12.26 19.83
C PRO A 33 34.91 13.69 19.96
N GLY A 34 34.12 14.67 19.53
CA GLY A 34 34.53 16.08 19.60
C GLY A 34 33.52 17.11 19.12
N ALA A 35 32.35 16.69 18.60
CA ALA A 35 31.31 17.61 18.18
C ALA A 35 30.40 18.01 19.36
N ARG A 36 30.87 19.00 20.12
CA ARG A 36 30.10 20.08 20.78
C ARG A 36 28.69 19.70 21.29
N THR A 37 28.59 19.39 22.58
CA THR A 37 27.32 19.42 23.32
C THR A 37 26.80 20.86 23.35
N PRO A 38 25.55 21.13 22.96
CA PRO A 38 24.80 22.18 23.63
C PRO A 38 24.42 21.61 25.00
N ASP A 39 25.30 21.80 25.97
CA ASP A 39 24.97 21.68 27.38
C ASP A 39 23.87 22.70 27.70
N THR A 40 22.63 22.22 27.80
CA THR A 40 21.64 22.55 28.83
C THR A 40 20.38 21.77 28.47
N LEU A 41 20.21 20.59 29.08
CA LEU A 41 18.84 20.10 29.28
C LEU A 41 18.20 21.14 30.23
N PRO A 42 17.10 21.82 29.85
CA PRO A 42 16.48 22.79 30.74
C PRO A 42 16.08 22.09 32.04
N ASP A 43 16.37 22.72 33.18
CA ASP A 43 15.88 22.29 34.48
C ASP A 43 14.35 22.05 34.36
N PRO A 44 13.83 20.86 34.71
CA PRO A 44 12.39 20.57 34.59
C PRO A 44 11.51 21.52 35.42
N LEU A 45 12.09 22.30 36.34
CA LEU A 45 11.38 23.32 37.13
C LEU A 45 11.41 24.73 36.52
N ALA A 46 12.15 24.95 35.42
CA ALA A 46 12.25 26.24 34.73
C ALA A 46 11.26 26.38 33.55
N ILE A 47 10.39 25.39 33.34
CA ILE A 47 9.32 25.48 32.35
C ILE A 47 8.29 26.47 32.89
N ASP A 48 8.31 27.70 32.38
CA ASP A 48 7.28 28.69 32.67
C ASP A 48 5.92 28.15 32.14
N PRO A 49 4.84 28.18 32.92
CA PRO A 49 3.53 27.72 32.47
C PRO A 49 3.01 28.46 31.23
N ASN A 50 3.61 29.61 30.89
CA ASN A 50 3.29 30.41 29.73
C ASN A 50 4.16 30.10 28.49
N ASP A 51 5.21 29.27 28.62
CA ASP A 51 6.06 28.75 27.52
C ASP A 51 5.58 27.39 26.99
N LEU A 52 4.45 26.89 27.51
CA LEU A 52 3.72 25.80 26.89
C LEU A 52 3.14 26.31 25.57
N THR A 53 3.90 26.14 24.49
CA THR A 53 3.42 26.32 23.12
C THR A 53 2.05 25.62 23.04
N PRO A 54 0.97 26.34 22.71
CA PRO A 54 -0.31 25.67 22.52
C PRO A 54 -0.08 24.59 21.46
N LEU A 55 -0.47 23.36 21.80
CA LEU A 55 -0.55 22.27 20.82
C LEU A 55 -1.19 22.86 19.55
N PRO A 56 -0.67 22.55 18.35
CA PRO A 56 -1.32 23.01 17.13
C PRO A 56 -2.79 22.64 17.27
N THR A 57 -3.66 23.65 17.25
CA THR A 57 -5.11 23.48 17.10
C THR A 57 -5.38 23.03 15.68
N ASP A 58 -4.74 21.96 15.26
CA ASP A 58 -5.30 21.13 14.21
C ASP A 58 -6.56 20.56 14.83
N ASN A 59 -7.66 20.66 14.10
CA ASN A 59 -8.98 20.17 14.47
C ASN A 59 -9.04 18.63 14.54
N SER A 60 -7.92 17.99 14.86
CA SER A 60 -7.75 16.62 15.34
C SER A 60 -8.26 16.51 16.78
N ALA A 61 -9.52 16.88 16.99
CA ALA A 61 -10.28 16.42 18.14
C ALA A 61 -10.45 14.91 17.96
N VAL A 62 -9.47 14.13 18.42
CA VAL A 62 -9.70 12.71 18.67
C VAL A 62 -10.81 12.65 19.70
N SER A 63 -12.02 12.37 19.23
CA SER A 63 -13.22 12.40 20.06
C SER A 63 -12.98 11.48 21.27
N PRO A 64 -13.34 11.88 22.50
CA PRO A 64 -13.22 10.98 23.65
C PRO A 64 -14.01 9.68 23.43
N LEU A 65 -15.01 9.69 22.53
CA LEU A 65 -15.65 8.47 22.04
C LEU A 65 -14.70 7.55 21.25
N SER A 66 -13.81 8.07 20.41
CA SER A 66 -12.84 7.25 19.65
C SER A 66 -11.86 6.52 20.57
N LEU A 67 -11.47 7.12 21.69
CA LEU A 67 -10.63 6.44 22.70
C LEU A 67 -11.40 5.36 23.48
N LEU A 68 -12.72 5.55 23.64
CA LEU A 68 -13.58 4.64 24.39
C LEU A 68 -14.06 3.45 23.55
N PHE A 69 -14.38 3.68 22.27
CA PHE A 69 -14.87 2.65 21.35
C PHE A 69 -13.75 1.94 20.57
N GLY A 70 -12.50 2.38 20.74
CA GLY A 70 -11.50 2.23 19.71
C GLY A 70 -11.95 3.03 18.50
N ALA A 71 -11.08 3.85 17.92
CA ALA A 71 -11.25 4.12 16.50
C ALA A 71 -11.22 2.71 15.90
N ALA A 72 -12.37 2.21 15.44
CA ALA A 72 -12.35 1.13 14.49
C ALA A 72 -11.39 1.66 13.43
N GLU A 73 -10.23 1.04 13.33
CA GLU A 73 -9.33 1.33 12.24
C GLU A 73 -10.07 0.80 11.01
N ASP A 74 -11.04 1.57 10.52
CA ASP A 74 -11.72 1.42 9.23
C ASP A 74 -10.71 1.66 8.07
N GLY A 75 -9.41 1.41 8.34
CA GLY A 75 -8.32 1.57 7.41
C GLY A 75 -8.17 0.38 6.47
N GLU A 76 -8.62 -0.82 6.86
CA GLU A 76 -8.38 -2.02 6.06
C GLU A 76 -9.25 -2.08 4.78
N LEU A 77 -10.40 -1.39 4.76
CA LEU A 77 -11.35 -1.44 3.64
C LEU A 77 -11.79 -0.07 3.10
N SER A 78 -11.10 1.02 3.47
CA SER A 78 -11.40 2.39 3.00
C SER A 78 -11.43 2.54 1.47
N TRP A 79 -10.74 1.66 0.74
CA TRP A 79 -10.75 1.63 -0.72
C TRP A 79 -12.12 1.22 -1.29
N GLN A 80 -12.94 0.47 -0.55
CA GLN A 80 -14.27 0.03 -1.02
C GLN A 80 -15.22 1.22 -1.21
N ASP A 81 -15.09 2.26 -0.38
CA ASP A 81 -15.90 3.47 -0.47
C ASP A 81 -15.64 4.26 -1.77
N GLN A 82 -14.46 4.07 -2.36
CA GLN A 82 -14.05 4.72 -3.61
C GLN A 82 -14.33 3.85 -4.84
N ALA A 83 -14.89 2.64 -4.67
CA ALA A 83 -15.11 1.71 -5.76
C ALA A 83 -16.24 2.18 -6.68
N LEU A 84 -15.93 2.43 -7.96
CA LEU A 84 -16.92 2.84 -8.96
C LEU A 84 -18.05 1.81 -9.16
N CYS A 85 -17.79 0.52 -8.90
CA CYS A 85 -18.79 -0.53 -9.08
C CYS A 85 -20.02 -0.34 -8.18
N ALA A 86 -19.86 0.29 -7.01
CA ALA A 86 -20.97 0.60 -6.10
C ALA A 86 -21.98 1.59 -6.70
N GLN A 87 -21.59 2.33 -7.74
CA GLN A 87 -22.44 3.31 -8.44
C GLN A 87 -23.10 2.74 -9.70
N THR A 88 -22.93 1.44 -9.95
CA THR A 88 -23.42 0.74 -11.14
C THR A 88 -24.29 -0.46 -10.75
N ASP A 89 -24.85 -1.15 -11.74
CA ASP A 89 -25.67 -2.33 -11.49
C ASP A 89 -24.83 -3.50 -10.89
N PRO A 90 -25.15 -3.98 -9.68
CA PRO A 90 -24.41 -5.07 -9.05
C PRO A 90 -24.56 -6.40 -9.79
N GLU A 91 -25.67 -6.63 -10.52
CA GLU A 91 -25.89 -7.89 -11.25
C GLU A 91 -24.85 -8.09 -12.38
N ALA A 92 -24.36 -6.99 -12.97
CA ALA A 92 -23.30 -7.04 -13.97
C ALA A 92 -21.98 -7.64 -13.43
N PHE A 93 -21.70 -7.49 -12.13
CA PHE A 93 -20.49 -7.99 -11.48
C PHE A 93 -20.62 -9.45 -11.03
N PHE A 94 -21.83 -9.98 -10.94
CA PHE A 94 -22.13 -11.36 -10.54
C PHE A 94 -22.97 -12.08 -11.62
N PRO A 95 -22.43 -12.26 -12.84
CA PRO A 95 -23.18 -12.89 -13.92
C PRO A 95 -23.47 -14.37 -13.63
N GLU A 96 -24.65 -14.82 -14.03
CA GLU A 96 -25.02 -16.23 -14.04
C GLU A 96 -24.09 -17.05 -14.98
N LYS A 97 -24.18 -18.39 -14.92
CA LYS A 97 -23.37 -19.30 -15.73
C LYS A 97 -23.54 -19.01 -17.23
N GLY A 98 -22.59 -18.27 -17.81
CA GLY A 98 -22.59 -17.89 -19.23
C GLY A 98 -23.01 -16.44 -19.52
N GLY A 99 -23.27 -15.63 -18.49
CA GLY A 99 -23.58 -14.21 -18.63
C GLY A 99 -22.38 -13.39 -19.15
N SER A 100 -22.70 -12.20 -19.68
CA SER A 100 -21.68 -11.29 -20.22
C SER A 100 -20.86 -10.65 -19.09
N THR A 101 -19.54 -10.82 -19.13
CA THR A 101 -18.59 -10.15 -18.21
C THR A 101 -18.07 -8.82 -18.76
N ARG A 102 -18.47 -8.44 -19.98
CA ARG A 102 -17.88 -7.32 -20.72
C ARG A 102 -18.18 -5.98 -20.07
N GLU A 103 -19.39 -5.81 -19.55
CA GLU A 103 -19.83 -4.55 -18.93
C GLU A 103 -19.06 -4.28 -17.64
N ALA A 104 -19.08 -5.22 -16.71
CA ALA A 104 -18.32 -5.11 -15.45
C ALA A 104 -16.82 -4.87 -15.69
N LYS A 105 -16.21 -5.54 -16.67
CA LYS A 105 -14.81 -5.29 -17.03
C LYS A 105 -14.55 -3.87 -17.52
N ARG A 106 -15.50 -3.25 -18.22
CA ARG A 106 -15.38 -1.86 -18.67
C ARG A 106 -15.43 -0.90 -17.48
N VAL A 107 -16.37 -1.11 -16.56
CA VAL A 107 -16.48 -0.29 -15.33
C VAL A 107 -15.23 -0.45 -14.47
N CYS A 108 -14.73 -1.67 -14.29
CA CYS A 108 -13.48 -1.89 -13.56
C CYS A 108 -12.27 -1.21 -14.22
N ALA A 109 -12.25 -1.04 -15.54
CA ALA A 109 -11.13 -0.42 -16.23
C ALA A 109 -11.00 1.09 -15.96
N SER A 110 -12.09 1.75 -15.58
CA SER A 110 -12.11 3.16 -15.16
C SER A 110 -12.03 3.34 -13.64
N CYS A 111 -11.94 2.26 -12.86
CA CYS A 111 -11.94 2.31 -11.40
C CYS A 111 -10.53 2.52 -10.85
N ASP A 112 -10.35 3.52 -9.99
CA ASP A 112 -9.05 3.87 -9.43
C ASP A 112 -8.53 2.81 -8.43
N VAL A 113 -9.44 2.24 -7.62
CA VAL A 113 -9.12 1.21 -6.60
C VAL A 113 -9.04 -0.22 -7.16
N ARG A 114 -8.76 -0.36 -8.47
CA ARG A 114 -8.74 -1.67 -9.14
C ARG A 114 -7.64 -2.58 -8.60
N SER A 115 -6.47 -2.04 -8.27
CA SER A 115 -5.34 -2.78 -7.69
C SER A 115 -5.72 -3.42 -6.36
N ASP A 116 -6.25 -2.60 -5.46
CA ASP A 116 -6.54 -2.97 -4.08
C ASP A 116 -7.69 -3.98 -4.04
N CYS A 117 -8.69 -3.77 -4.90
CA CYS A 117 -9.78 -4.72 -5.13
C CYS A 117 -9.29 -6.09 -5.63
N LEU A 118 -8.30 -6.11 -6.54
CA LEU A 118 -7.74 -7.35 -7.05
C LEU A 118 -6.93 -8.08 -5.97
N GLU A 119 -6.10 -7.34 -5.24
CA GLU A 119 -5.28 -7.88 -4.15
C GLU A 119 -6.16 -8.49 -3.07
N TYR A 120 -7.20 -7.76 -2.63
CA TYR A 120 -8.19 -8.27 -1.69
C TYR A 120 -8.83 -9.58 -2.17
N ALA A 121 -9.24 -9.64 -3.45
CA ALA A 121 -9.87 -10.83 -4.01
C ALA A 121 -8.92 -12.03 -4.10
N LEU A 122 -7.62 -11.81 -4.28
CA LEU A 122 -6.60 -12.87 -4.29
C LEU A 122 -6.26 -13.35 -2.87
N ALA A 123 -6.18 -12.43 -1.91
CA ALA A 123 -5.92 -12.71 -0.51
C ALA A 123 -7.07 -13.50 0.13
N ASN A 124 -8.31 -13.11 -0.13
CA ASN A 124 -9.51 -13.74 0.42
C ASN A 124 -10.06 -14.92 -0.41
N ASP A 125 -9.37 -15.26 -1.51
CA ASP A 125 -9.78 -16.31 -2.45
C ASP A 125 -11.24 -16.16 -2.93
N GLU A 126 -11.64 -14.94 -3.29
CA GLU A 126 -13.01 -14.66 -3.70
C GLU A 126 -13.40 -15.51 -4.92
N ARG A 127 -14.45 -16.31 -4.77
CA ARG A 127 -14.77 -17.41 -5.69
C ARG A 127 -15.75 -17.02 -6.79
N PHE A 128 -16.47 -15.92 -6.63
CA PHE A 128 -17.53 -15.51 -7.55
C PHE A 128 -17.29 -14.07 -8.02
N GLY A 129 -17.94 -13.72 -9.12
CA GLY A 129 -17.97 -12.37 -9.66
C GLY A 129 -16.67 -11.84 -10.27
N ILE A 130 -16.75 -10.61 -10.75
CA ILE A 130 -15.64 -9.83 -11.32
C ILE A 130 -15.03 -8.95 -10.22
N TRP A 131 -13.73 -9.12 -9.99
CA TRP A 131 -12.96 -8.35 -9.00
C TRP A 131 -11.72 -7.78 -9.66
N GLY A 132 -11.43 -6.49 -9.46
CA GLY A 132 -10.28 -5.82 -10.06
C GLY A 132 -10.21 -5.93 -11.60
N GLY A 133 -11.36 -6.08 -12.27
CA GLY A 133 -11.45 -6.30 -13.72
C GLY A 133 -11.14 -7.73 -14.18
N MET A 134 -10.99 -8.68 -13.26
CA MET A 134 -10.73 -10.09 -13.57
C MET A 134 -11.90 -10.97 -13.13
N SER A 135 -12.32 -11.88 -13.99
CA SER A 135 -13.28 -12.94 -13.64
C SER A 135 -12.64 -14.02 -12.75
N GLU A 136 -13.47 -14.80 -12.05
CA GLU A 136 -13.03 -15.99 -11.29
C GLU A 136 -12.05 -16.87 -12.07
N ARG A 137 -12.37 -17.17 -13.34
CA ARG A 137 -11.55 -18.04 -14.20
C ARG A 137 -10.18 -17.42 -14.50
N GLU A 138 -10.11 -16.09 -14.63
CA GLU A 138 -8.87 -15.36 -14.86
C GLU A 138 -8.02 -15.29 -13.58
N ARG A 139 -8.64 -14.97 -12.43
CA ARG A 139 -7.94 -14.96 -11.13
C ARG A 139 -7.32 -16.32 -10.80
N ARG A 140 -8.05 -17.41 -11.05
CA ARG A 140 -7.52 -18.78 -10.89
C ARG A 140 -6.33 -19.10 -11.79
N ARG A 141 -6.27 -18.53 -12.99
CA ARG A 141 -5.11 -18.70 -13.87
C ARG A 141 -3.92 -17.91 -13.36
N LEU A 142 -4.15 -16.67 -12.92
CA LEU A 142 -3.11 -15.80 -12.37
C LEU A 142 -2.47 -16.41 -11.11
N LYS A 143 -3.28 -16.91 -10.17
CA LYS A 143 -2.79 -17.59 -8.95
C LYS A 143 -1.92 -18.81 -9.25
N LYS A 144 -2.16 -19.52 -10.36
CA LYS A 144 -1.36 -20.68 -10.79
C LYS A 144 -0.05 -20.32 -11.50
N GLN A 145 0.09 -19.09 -11.99
CA GLN A 145 1.32 -18.64 -12.67
C GLN A 145 2.36 -18.07 -11.71
N VAL A 146 1.91 -17.63 -10.53
CA VAL A 146 2.75 -17.03 -9.49
C VAL A 146 3.28 -18.07 -8.50
N VAL A 147 2.67 -19.25 -8.44
CA VAL A 147 3.11 -20.41 -7.64
C VAL A 147 4.02 -21.33 -8.45
#